data_AF-A0A8T6I1S6-F1
#
_entry.id   AF-A0A8T6I1S6-F1
#
_cell.length_a   1.000
_cell.length_b   1.000
_cell.length_c   1.000
_cell.angle_alpha   90.00
_cell.angle_beta   90.00
_cell.angle_gamma   90.00
#
_symmetry.space_group_name_H-M   'P 1'
#
loop_
_entity.id
_entity.type
_entity.pdbx_description
1 polymer ?
#
loop_
_entity_poly.entity_id
_entity_poly.type
_entity_poly.pdbx_seq_one_letter_code
_entity_poly.pdbx_strand_id
1 'polypeptide(L)'
;MIVSARGGSAVTRTVRATYANGVLTPQEPLDLEEGQQVMVSIEDVPVSVGVPSGEAHGESLLEMFERLRKSVPPGAWDDMPVDGAKNYKHCLYGHPKVEDQ
;
A
#
# COMPACT_ATOMS: atom_id res chain seq x y z
N MET A 1 -23.07 19.62 -47.38
CA MET A 1 -23.80 18.73 -46.45
C MET A 1 -22.90 18.58 -45.23
N ILE A 2 -23.23 19.22 -44.11
CA ILE A 2 -22.41 19.17 -42.90
C ILE A 2 -23.00 18.07 -42.04
N VAL A 3 -22.29 16.95 -41.91
CA VAL A 3 -22.68 15.85 -41.03
C VAL A 3 -22.25 16.24 -39.62
N SER A 4 -23.18 16.82 -38.85
CA SER A 4 -23.01 17.01 -37.42
C SER A 4 -22.90 15.64 -36.75
N ALA A 5 -21.69 15.27 -36.36
CA ALA A 5 -21.47 14.14 -35.47
C ALA A 5 -22.19 14.43 -34.15
N ARG A 6 -23.26 13.68 -33.89
CA ARG A 6 -23.94 13.68 -32.59
C ARG A 6 -22.93 13.18 -31.57
N GLY A 7 -22.54 14.05 -30.63
CA GLY A 7 -21.84 13.66 -29.42
C GLY A 7 -22.70 12.66 -28.66
N GLY A 8 -22.40 11.37 -28.80
CA GLY A 8 -22.95 10.33 -27.95
C GLY A 8 -22.31 10.50 -26.58
N SER A 9 -23.07 11.05 -25.63
CA SER A 9 -22.66 11.09 -24.23
C SER A 9 -22.47 9.65 -23.76
N ALA A 10 -21.23 9.26 -23.45
CA ALA A 10 -20.92 7.92 -22.97
C ALA A 10 -21.59 7.72 -21.61
N VAL A 11 -22.69 6.97 -21.58
CA VAL A 11 -23.38 6.62 -20.34
C VAL A 11 -22.55 5.57 -19.61
N THR A 12 -21.92 5.96 -18.51
CA THR A 12 -21.21 5.04 -17.63
C THR A 12 -22.21 4.45 -16.64
N ARG A 13 -22.36 3.12 -16.65
CA ARG A 13 -23.18 2.39 -15.67
C ARG A 13 -22.27 1.58 -14.77
N THR A 14 -22.37 1.79 -13.46
CA THR A 14 -21.69 0.95 -12.47
C THR A 14 -22.46 -0.35 -12.33
N VAL A 15 -21.78 -1.49 -12.52
CA VAL A 15 -22.36 -2.82 -12.37
C VAL A 15 -21.60 -3.59 -11.31
N ARG A 16 -22.34 -4.24 -10.41
CA ARG A 16 -21.77 -5.09 -9.38
C ARG A 16 -21.44 -6.45 -9.96
N ALA A 17 -20.23 -6.92 -9.69
CA ALA A 17 -19.77 -8.24 -10.10
C ALA A 17 -19.10 -8.95 -8.92
N THR A 18 -19.15 -10.28 -8.94
CA THR A 18 -18.42 -11.14 -8.01
C THR A 18 -17.24 -11.75 -8.75
N TYR A 19 -16.06 -11.64 -8.17
CA TYR A 19 -14.87 -12.29 -8.68
C TYR A 19 -14.69 -13.66 -8.03
N ALA A 20 -14.65 -14.72 -8.83
CA ALA A 20 -14.37 -16.07 -8.36
C ALA A 20 -13.58 -16.86 -9.42
N ASN A 21 -12.51 -17.55 -8.99
CA ASN A 21 -11.70 -18.41 -9.85
C ASN A 21 -11.18 -17.75 -11.15
N GLY A 22 -10.80 -16.47 -11.09
CA GLY A 22 -10.32 -15.75 -12.27
C GLY A 22 -11.41 -15.15 -13.16
N VAL A 23 -12.69 -15.35 -12.82
CA VAL A 23 -13.83 -14.90 -13.62
C VAL A 23 -14.63 -13.83 -12.87
N LEU A 24 -14.94 -12.72 -13.55
CA LEU A 24 -15.87 -11.69 -13.06
C LEU A 24 -17.29 -12.05 -13.51
N THR A 25 -18.16 -12.40 -12.57
CA THR A 25 -19.56 -12.70 -12.83
C THR A 25 -20.43 -11.51 -12.43
N PRO A 26 -21.11 -10.83 -13.36
CA PRO A 26 -22.00 -9.73 -13.04
C PRO A 26 -23.22 -10.24 -12.24
N GLN A 27 -23.67 -9.48 -11.25
CA GLN A 27 -24.87 -9.81 -10.47
C GLN A 27 -26.17 -9.46 -11.20
N GLU A 28 -26.08 -8.59 -12.19
CA GLU A 28 -27.19 -8.17 -13.06
C GLU A 28 -26.86 -8.52 -14.51
N PRO A 29 -27.87 -8.85 -15.34
CA PRO A 29 -27.66 -9.01 -16.76
C PRO A 29 -27.12 -7.73 -17.40
N LEU A 30 -26.01 -7.88 -18.14
CA LEU A 30 -25.41 -6.84 -18.94
C LEU A 30 -25.82 -7.05 -20.40
N ASP A 31 -26.49 -6.06 -20.98
CA ASP A 31 -26.84 -6.05 -22.40
C ASP A 31 -25.64 -5.48 -23.18
N LEU A 32 -24.64 -6.34 -23.38
CA LEU A 32 -23.39 -6.03 -24.08
C LEU A 32 -23.22 -7.00 -25.24
N GLU A 33 -22.62 -6.53 -26.33
CA GLU A 33 -22.31 -7.38 -27.48
C GLU A 33 -21.07 -8.25 -27.20
N GLU A 34 -21.01 -9.44 -27.82
CA GLU A 34 -19.83 -10.30 -27.73
C GLU A 34 -18.60 -9.57 -28.29
N GLY A 35 -17.50 -9.55 -27.51
CA GLY A 35 -16.27 -8.84 -27.87
C GLY A 35 -16.25 -7.36 -27.48
N GLN A 36 -17.29 -6.83 -26.84
CA GLN A 36 -17.32 -5.46 -26.34
C GLN A 36 -16.31 -5.25 -25.21
N GLN A 37 -15.42 -4.27 -25.36
CA GLN A 37 -14.43 -3.92 -24.33
C GLN A 37 -15.10 -3.16 -23.19
N VAL A 38 -14.80 -3.59 -21.95
CA VAL A 38 -15.28 -2.93 -20.72
C VAL A 38 -14.10 -2.58 -19.83
N MET A 39 -14.20 -1.46 -19.12
CA MET A 39 -13.24 -1.05 -18.11
C MET A 39 -13.80 -1.39 -16.74
N VAL A 40 -13.02 -2.13 -15.94
CA VAL A 40 -13.41 -2.54 -14.59
C VAL A 40 -12.75 -1.59 -13.60
N SER A 41 -13.55 -0.97 -12.72
CA SER A 41 -13.06 -0.21 -11.58
C SER A 41 -13.29 -1.04 -10.32
N ILE A 42 -12.22 -1.28 -9.57
CA ILE A 42 -12.26 -2.01 -8.31
C ILE A 42 -12.11 -0.97 -7.20
N GLU A 43 -13.15 -0.83 -6.39
CA GLU A 43 -13.08 -0.05 -5.17
C GLU A 43 -12.43 -0.90 -4.09
N ASP A 44 -11.13 -0.69 -3.85
CA ASP A 44 -10.49 -1.18 -2.64
C ASP A 44 -11.12 -0.44 -1.46
N VAL A 45 -12.04 -1.10 -0.76
CA VAL A 45 -12.50 -0.59 0.53
C VAL A 45 -11.28 -0.63 1.44
N PRO A 46 -10.75 0.52 1.91
CA PRO A 46 -9.68 0.49 2.88
C PRO A 46 -10.29 -0.10 4.15
N VAL A 47 -10.03 -1.40 4.39
CA VAL A 47 -10.19 -1.99 5.70
C VAL A 47 -9.41 -1.06 6.62
N SER A 48 -10.13 -0.42 7.53
CA SER A 48 -9.66 0.74 8.26
C SER A 48 -8.71 0.31 9.37
N VAL A 49 -7.58 -0.29 9.02
CA VAL A 49 -6.40 -0.45 9.86
C VAL A 49 -5.17 -0.51 8.92
N GLY A 50 -4.52 0.65 8.70
CA GLY A 50 -3.12 0.71 8.29
C GLY A 50 -2.77 0.52 6.80
N VAL A 51 -2.57 1.66 6.10
CA VAL A 51 -1.61 1.91 4.99
C VAL A 51 -1.62 0.98 3.75
N PRO A 52 -1.87 1.50 2.53
CA PRO A 52 -1.72 0.74 1.29
C PRO A 52 -0.29 0.83 0.76
N SER A 53 0.34 -0.31 0.47
CA SER A 53 1.37 -0.39 -0.57
C SER A 53 1.48 -1.83 -1.05
N GLY A 54 1.46 -1.99 -2.37
CA GLY A 54 1.45 -3.28 -3.04
C GLY A 54 2.61 -4.22 -2.67
N GLU A 55 2.35 -5.50 -2.93
CA GLU A 55 3.34 -6.57 -3.12
C GLU A 55 4.43 -6.69 -2.04
N ALA A 56 4.04 -7.24 -0.89
CA ALA A 56 4.85 -8.23 -0.17
C ALA A 56 3.95 -9.03 0.77
N HIS A 57 3.93 -10.36 0.63
CA HIS A 57 3.51 -11.26 1.71
C HIS A 57 4.50 -11.16 2.88
N GLY A 58 4.47 -10.04 3.59
CA GLY A 58 5.28 -9.78 4.77
C GLY A 58 4.47 -8.96 5.76
N GLU A 59 4.53 -9.35 7.03
CA GLU A 59 3.98 -8.55 8.13
C GLU A 59 4.52 -7.11 8.03
N SER A 60 3.65 -6.11 8.22
CA SER A 60 4.08 -4.72 8.29
C SER A 60 5.06 -4.55 9.46
N LEU A 61 6.08 -3.69 9.32
CA LEU A 61 7.01 -3.39 10.42
C LEU A 61 6.27 -2.98 11.71
N LEU A 62 5.12 -2.31 11.57
CA LEU A 62 4.27 -1.94 12.70
C LEU A 62 3.59 -3.16 13.33
N GLU A 63 3.04 -4.07 12.53
CA GLU A 63 2.42 -5.31 13.02
C GLU A 63 3.44 -6.21 13.71
N MET A 64 4.64 -6.33 13.12
CA MET A 64 5.76 -7.03 13.71
C MET A 64 6.14 -6.42 15.07
N PHE A 65 6.21 -5.09 15.16
CA PHE A 65 6.50 -4.40 16.40
C PHE A 65 5.42 -4.63 17.47
N GLU A 66 4.14 -4.53 17.11
CA GLU A 66 3.04 -4.80 18.05
C GLU A 66 3.05 -6.25 18.54
N ARG A 67 3.31 -7.21 17.65
CA ARG A 67 3.44 -8.63 17.99
C ARG A 67 4.58 -8.85 18.98
N LEU A 68 5.76 -8.29 18.70
CA LEU A 68 6.93 -8.40 19.58
C LEU A 68 6.70 -7.72 20.93
N ARG A 69 6.05 -6.55 20.94
CA ARG A 69 5.71 -5.84 22.18
C ARG A 69 4.76 -6.65 23.06
N LYS A 70 3.79 -7.36 22.47
CA LYS A 70 2.86 -8.25 23.20
C LYS A 70 3.54 -9.53 23.73
N SER A 71 4.62 -9.97 23.09
CA SER A 71 5.32 -11.20 23.48
C SER A 71 6.17 -11.07 24.75
N VAL A 72 6.48 -9.84 25.15
CA VAL A 72 7.34 -9.55 26.29
C VAL A 72 6.49 -9.16 27.51
N PRO A 73 6.68 -9.79 28.68
CA PRO A 73 5.93 -9.47 29.89
C PRO A 73 6.08 -8.01 30.32
N PRO A 74 5.04 -7.41 30.96
CA PRO A 74 5.17 -6.09 31.57
C PRO A 74 6.33 -6.08 32.58
N GLY A 75 7.23 -5.10 32.47
CA GLY A 75 8.39 -4.95 33.35
C GLY A 75 9.70 -5.55 32.83
N ALA A 76 9.67 -6.47 31.86
CA ALA A 76 10.90 -7.06 31.33
C ALA A 76 11.73 -6.08 30.47
N TRP A 77 11.12 -5.01 29.97
CA TRP A 77 11.81 -3.93 29.26
C TRP A 77 12.59 -3.00 30.20
N ASP A 78 12.16 -2.88 31.46
CA ASP A 78 12.76 -1.96 32.43
C ASP A 78 14.09 -2.51 32.99
N ASP A 79 14.23 -3.84 33.01
CA ASP A 79 15.45 -4.53 33.43
C ASP A 79 16.44 -4.78 32.28
N MET A 80 16.09 -4.38 31.05
CA MET A 80 16.92 -4.67 29.89
C MET A 80 18.18 -3.79 29.92
N PRO A 81 19.40 -4.36 29.86
CA PRO A 81 20.60 -3.56 29.85
C PRO A 81 20.60 -2.68 28.60
N VAL A 82 20.74 -1.38 28.81
CA VAL A 82 20.90 -0.43 27.70
C VAL A 82 22.21 -0.79 27.01
N ASP A 83 22.21 -0.89 25.69
CA ASP A 83 23.34 -1.29 24.83
C ASP A 83 24.61 -0.43 24.95
N GLY A 84 24.61 0.57 25.84
CA GLY A 84 25.74 1.45 26.09
C GLY A 84 26.06 2.35 24.90
N ALA A 85 25.20 2.42 23.86
CA ALA A 85 25.47 3.21 22.66
C ALA A 85 25.62 4.71 22.95
N LYS A 86 25.03 5.20 24.05
CA LYS A 86 25.22 6.57 24.55
C LYS A 86 26.63 6.87 25.08
N ASN A 87 27.47 5.86 25.35
CA ASN A 87 28.81 6.03 25.93
C ASN A 87 29.95 6.03 24.90
N TYR A 88 29.66 5.88 23.61
CA TYR A 88 30.68 6.09 22.58
C TYR A 88 30.84 7.59 22.35
N LYS A 89 31.89 8.18 22.95
CA LYS A 89 32.41 9.48 22.49
C LYS A 89 32.91 9.28 21.06
N HIS A 90 32.05 9.55 20.08
CA HIS A 90 32.45 9.61 18.68
C HIS A 90 33.40 10.78 18.50
N CYS A 91 34.70 10.54 18.70
CA CYS A 91 35.72 11.50 18.32
C CYS A 91 35.86 11.43 16.79
N LEU A 92 35.26 12.39 16.09
CA LEU A 92 35.58 12.67 14.69
C LEU A 92 37.01 13.19 14.64
N TYR A 93 37.98 12.30 14.40
CA TYR A 93 39.36 12.72 14.14
C TYR A 93 39.52 13.09 12.67
N GLY A 94 39.82 14.36 12.43
CA GLY A 94 40.26 14.87 11.15
C GLY A 94 40.89 16.24 11.33
N HIS A 95 42.14 16.41 10.90
CA HIS A 95 42.68 17.74 10.65
C HIS A 95 42.12 18.22 9.31
N PRO A 96 41.58 19.46 9.21
CA PRO A 96 41.31 20.04 7.89
C PRO A 96 42.62 20.06 7.11
N LYS A 97 42.58 19.64 5.84
CA LYS A 97 43.75 19.78 4.96
C LYS A 97 44.02 21.27 4.80
N VAL A 98 45.21 21.71 5.19
CA VAL A 98 45.72 23.04 4.84
C VAL A 98 46.03 22.99 3.35
N GLU A 99 45.47 23.92 2.58
CA GLU A 99 45.87 24.12 1.19
C GLU A 99 47.27 24.75 1.19
N ASP A 100 48.24 24.10 0.54
CA ASP A 100 49.57 24.68 0.30
C ASP A 100 49.41 25.93 -0.58
N GLN A 101 49.76 27.10 -0.04
CA GLN A 101 49.98 28.34 -0.81
C GLN A 101 51.47 28.54 -1.08
#